data_AF-A0A961ENR9-F1
#
_entry.id   AF-A0A961ENR9-F1
#
_cell.length_a   1.000
_cell.length_b   1.000
_cell.length_c   1.000
_cell.angle_alpha   90.00
_cell.angle_beta   90.00
_cell.angle_gamma   90.00
#
_symmetry.space_group_name_H-M   'P 1'
#
loop_
_entity.id
_entity.type
_entity.pdbx_description
1 polymer ?
#
loop_
_entity_poly.entity_id
_entity_poly.type
_entity_poly.pdbx_seq_one_letter_code
_entity_poly.pdbx_strand_id
1 'polypeptide(L)'
;MQSLTIRIHVRRGLLILAFLLIASPIWADKILLRNGQEVVGHIVNQNTGSITIRTSEGFRTIAKSQVARVLYGEFPDPAEEERKRQEELKQQQEQQRLREEAARQAEEQRIRREQEQKLQEQQNQNNNQSNNQDTQTADSDSWFNLSLGLFAPKRLLWDSEKSNNELQVGLGIGTANNDWFLVNQANRFSFIGRITDKKYFTSDHLDSQNGHNEQLYARYHLNRYYAAAEFRYSGIDGSGTVFEGGQGRSFNANNMQIDPGEITGPGFQSISRARWQDWELKLGYDLWYNANWNVRLLAGYRDARTYGEVSQTIYESFSLISELKIVNEPVGGASKVYGPLAGLGFEYRPDYAYLPDWLASHAPTIEGEILHFRFSGTTEMNQYVYSVSREYFSEYRSQGIKAGTSGNGTSGSFRFLFPLGQGFYAYVGGYGTEATFRYHAVQVRSNDLDIGEYIKGTLFGTVLGPMFKASDVQRGTNIGIEWRYSL
;
A
#
# COMPACT_ATOMS: atom_id res chain seq x y z
N MET A 1 29.51 2.22 2.56
CA MET A 1 29.13 3.32 1.63
C MET A 1 27.69 3.21 1.06
N GLN A 2 27.01 2.06 1.11
CA GLN A 2 25.65 1.91 0.57
C GLN A 2 24.52 2.53 1.43
N SER A 3 24.77 2.86 2.70
CA SER A 3 23.77 3.48 3.58
C SER A 3 23.50 4.96 3.26
N LEU A 4 24.44 5.66 2.60
CA LEU A 4 24.30 7.07 2.26
C LEU A 4 23.39 7.26 1.03
N THR A 5 23.45 6.34 0.07
CA THR A 5 22.64 6.38 -1.16
C THR A 5 21.15 6.20 -0.88
N ILE A 6 20.75 5.36 0.08
CA ILE A 6 19.34 5.15 0.42
C ILE A 6 18.70 6.41 1.03
N ARG A 7 19.43 7.15 1.88
CA ARG A 7 18.95 8.44 2.44
C ARG A 7 18.71 9.51 1.36
N ILE A 8 19.44 9.46 0.25
CA ILE A 8 19.31 10.41 -0.86
C ILE A 8 18.05 10.13 -1.69
N HIS A 9 17.66 8.87 -1.89
CA HIS A 9 16.50 8.52 -2.71
C HIS A 9 15.17 8.87 -2.03
N VAL A 10 15.07 8.69 -0.71
CA VAL A 10 13.87 9.08 0.06
C VAL A 10 13.70 10.61 0.07
N ARG A 11 14.79 11.37 0.25
CA ARG A 11 14.76 12.85 0.17
C ARG A 11 14.43 13.36 -1.24
N ARG A 12 14.89 12.68 -2.29
CA ARG A 12 14.55 13.03 -3.69
C ARG A 12 13.08 12.74 -4.01
N GLY A 13 12.53 11.62 -3.54
CA GLY A 13 11.10 11.30 -3.71
C GLY A 13 10.20 12.33 -3.01
N LEU A 14 10.54 12.72 -1.78
CA LEU A 14 9.82 13.74 -1.04
C LEU A 14 9.89 15.12 -1.73
N LEU A 15 11.05 15.49 -2.27
CA LEU A 15 11.23 16.73 -3.04
C LEU A 15 10.42 16.71 -4.35
N ILE A 16 10.36 15.60 -5.06
CA ILE A 16 9.55 15.47 -6.30
C ILE A 16 8.05 15.57 -5.96
N LEU A 17 7.61 14.95 -4.87
CA LEU A 17 6.22 15.04 -4.42
C LEU A 17 5.86 16.45 -3.96
N ALA A 18 6.74 17.11 -3.20
CA ALA A 18 6.59 18.52 -2.84
C ALA A 18 6.58 19.43 -4.09
N PHE A 19 7.41 19.13 -5.10
CA PHE A 19 7.44 19.87 -6.36
C PHE A 19 6.15 19.67 -7.19
N LEU A 20 5.58 18.47 -7.18
CA LEU A 20 4.28 18.18 -7.80
C LEU A 20 3.12 18.86 -7.07
N LEU A 21 3.20 19.04 -5.75
CA LEU A 21 2.20 19.76 -4.97
C LEU A 21 2.31 21.29 -5.11
N ILE A 22 3.51 21.83 -5.38
CA ILE A 22 3.73 23.25 -5.69
C ILE A 22 3.39 23.57 -7.16
N ALA A 23 3.31 22.57 -8.03
CA ALA A 23 2.80 22.70 -9.40
C ALA A 23 1.26 22.88 -9.46
N SER A 24 0.70 23.65 -8.52
CA SER A 24 -0.58 24.34 -8.72
C SER A 24 -0.51 25.09 -10.05
N PRO A 25 -1.61 25.11 -10.85
CA PRO A 25 -1.64 25.88 -12.08
C PRO A 25 -1.19 27.31 -11.80
N ILE A 26 -0.14 27.74 -12.49
CA ILE A 26 0.37 29.10 -12.42
C ILE A 26 -0.73 29.98 -13.02
N TRP A 27 -1.48 30.67 -12.17
CA TRP A 27 -2.64 31.46 -12.57
C TRP A 27 -2.23 32.63 -13.49
N ALA A 28 -2.98 32.82 -14.56
CA ALA A 28 -2.80 33.93 -15.50
C ALA A 28 -3.64 35.14 -15.04
N ASP A 29 -3.05 36.33 -15.04
CA ASP A 29 -3.74 37.58 -14.71
C ASP A 29 -4.31 38.22 -15.98
N LYS A 30 -5.40 38.98 -15.86
CA LYS A 30 -6.00 39.72 -16.97
C LYS A 30 -5.86 41.22 -16.77
N ILE A 31 -5.18 41.88 -17.70
CA ILE A 31 -5.01 43.34 -17.72
C ILE A 31 -5.93 43.94 -18.79
N LEU A 32 -6.86 44.78 -18.37
CA LEU A 32 -7.71 45.59 -19.25
C LEU A 32 -7.04 46.94 -19.49
N LEU A 33 -6.77 47.26 -20.75
CA LEU A 33 -6.18 48.54 -21.17
C LEU A 33 -7.26 49.59 -21.44
N ARG A 34 -6.91 50.88 -21.31
CA ARG A 34 -7.82 52.02 -21.53
C ARG A 34 -8.32 52.13 -22.97
N ASN A 35 -7.61 51.54 -23.92
CA ASN A 35 -8.03 51.44 -25.32
C ASN A 35 -9.02 50.27 -25.57
N GLY A 36 -9.42 49.54 -24.51
CA GLY A 36 -10.33 48.40 -24.60
C GLY A 36 -9.65 47.06 -24.93
N GLN A 37 -8.32 47.04 -25.12
CA GLN A 37 -7.60 45.78 -25.34
C GLN A 37 -7.42 45.00 -24.04
N GLU A 38 -7.50 43.68 -24.15
CA GLU A 38 -7.27 42.74 -23.06
C GLU A 38 -5.94 42.03 -23.27
N VAL A 39 -5.12 41.98 -22.22
CA VAL A 39 -3.86 41.24 -22.22
C VAL A 39 -3.92 40.23 -21.10
N VAL A 40 -3.92 38.95 -21.48
CA VAL A 40 -3.92 37.82 -20.54
C VAL A 40 -2.50 37.30 -20.40
N GLY A 41 -2.01 37.16 -19.17
CA GLY A 41 -0.66 36.68 -18.88
C GLY A 41 -0.29 36.81 -17.41
N HIS A 42 0.83 36.24 -17.00
CA HIS A 42 1.26 36.28 -15.59
C HIS A 42 2.04 37.57 -15.29
N ILE A 43 1.66 38.33 -14.26
CA ILE A 43 2.40 39.55 -13.91
C ILE A 43 3.70 39.18 -13.19
N VAL A 44 4.84 39.40 -13.85
CA VAL A 44 6.17 39.03 -13.34
C VAL A 44 6.81 40.14 -12.52
N ASN A 45 6.53 41.40 -12.85
CA ASN A 45 7.06 42.55 -12.12
C ASN A 45 6.12 43.75 -12.20
N GLN A 46 6.05 44.55 -11.13
CA GLN A 46 5.31 45.81 -11.09
C GLN A 46 6.20 46.93 -10.54
N ASN A 47 6.47 47.92 -11.36
CA ASN A 47 7.13 49.16 -10.96
C ASN A 47 6.11 50.29 -10.75
N THR A 48 6.58 51.45 -10.27
CA THR A 48 5.73 52.63 -10.04
C THR A 48 5.05 53.11 -11.34
N GLY A 49 5.72 52.99 -12.49
CA GLY A 49 5.20 53.45 -13.79
C GLY A 49 4.74 52.36 -14.76
N SER A 50 5.07 51.09 -14.51
CA SER A 50 4.84 50.01 -15.48
C SER A 50 4.56 48.65 -14.84
N ILE A 51 3.96 47.76 -15.61
CA ILE A 51 3.70 46.35 -15.28
C ILE A 51 4.33 45.50 -16.38
N THR A 52 5.15 44.52 -15.99
CA THR A 52 5.72 43.53 -16.92
C THR A 52 4.93 42.23 -16.79
N ILE A 53 4.28 41.84 -17.87
CA ILE A 53 3.45 40.63 -17.96
C ILE A 53 4.14 39.62 -18.89
N ARG A 54 4.04 38.34 -18.57
CA ARG A 54 4.46 37.23 -19.42
C ARG A 54 3.23 36.65 -20.11
N THR A 55 3.10 36.93 -21.40
CA THR A 55 2.05 36.36 -22.27
C THR A 55 2.58 35.11 -22.99
N SER A 56 1.72 34.43 -23.76
CA SER A 56 2.10 33.32 -24.64
C SER A 56 3.13 33.73 -25.71
N GLU A 57 3.13 35.00 -26.11
CA GLU A 57 4.05 35.58 -27.10
C GLU A 57 5.36 36.09 -26.49
N GLY A 58 5.49 36.13 -25.15
CA GLY A 58 6.71 36.54 -24.45
C GLY A 58 6.48 37.59 -23.36
N PHE A 59 7.54 38.32 -23.00
CA PHE A 59 7.45 39.39 -21.99
C PHE A 59 6.99 40.70 -22.64
N ARG A 60 5.97 41.33 -22.06
CA ARG A 60 5.45 42.63 -22.48
C ARG A 60 5.42 43.58 -21.30
N THR A 61 5.96 44.79 -21.49
CA THR A 61 5.88 45.85 -20.47
C THR A 61 4.83 46.87 -20.88
N ILE A 62 3.89 47.14 -19.98
CA ILE A 62 2.74 48.01 -20.19
C ILE A 62 2.83 49.17 -19.19
N ALA A 63 2.68 50.41 -19.65
CA ALA A 63 2.67 51.57 -18.76
C ALA A 63 1.36 51.61 -17.96
N LYS A 64 1.42 51.90 -16.65
CA LYS A 64 0.22 51.96 -15.78
C LYS A 64 -0.78 53.03 -16.22
N SER A 65 -0.32 54.08 -16.91
CA SER A 65 -1.19 55.08 -17.53
C SER A 65 -2.12 54.49 -18.60
N GLN A 66 -1.73 53.37 -19.23
CA GLN A 66 -2.52 52.67 -20.24
C GLN A 66 -3.42 51.59 -19.63
N VAL A 67 -3.25 51.25 -18.35
CA VAL A 67 -4.05 50.24 -17.67
C VAL A 67 -5.34 50.87 -17.15
N ALA A 68 -6.47 50.25 -17.49
CA ALA A 68 -7.78 50.61 -16.95
C ALA A 68 -8.07 49.82 -15.67
N ARG A 69 -7.85 48.50 -15.68
CA ARG A 69 -8.09 47.62 -14.54
C ARG A 69 -7.22 46.36 -14.63
N VAL A 70 -6.78 45.84 -13.49
CA VAL A 70 -6.15 44.52 -13.37
C VAL A 70 -7.14 43.59 -12.68
N LEU A 71 -7.38 42.43 -13.27
CA LEU A 71 -8.24 41.38 -12.75
C LEU A 71 -7.37 40.16 -12.47
N TYR A 72 -7.36 39.74 -11.21
CA TYR A 72 -6.64 38.55 -10.75
C TYR A 72 -7.64 37.39 -10.68
N GLY A 73 -7.34 36.24 -11.27
CA GLY A 73 -8.22 35.05 -11.25
C GLY A 73 -8.24 34.25 -12.55
N GLU A 74 -9.02 33.19 -12.59
CA GLU A 74 -9.18 32.33 -13.78
C GLU A 74 -9.94 33.05 -14.89
N PHE A 75 -9.23 33.40 -15.98
CA PHE A 75 -9.84 33.87 -17.22
C PHE A 75 -9.48 32.91 -18.34
N PRO A 76 -10.47 32.25 -18.99
CA PRO A 76 -10.20 31.39 -20.13
C PRO A 76 -9.61 32.22 -21.28
N ASP A 77 -8.59 31.67 -21.94
CA ASP A 77 -7.98 32.28 -23.12
C ASP A 77 -9.04 32.37 -24.25
N PRO A 78 -9.32 33.55 -24.82
CA PRO A 78 -10.27 33.70 -25.92
C PRO A 78 -9.97 32.78 -27.12
N ALA A 79 -8.70 32.45 -27.36
CA ALA A 79 -8.30 31.53 -28.42
C ALA A 79 -8.66 30.07 -28.10
N GLU A 80 -8.71 29.71 -26.82
CA GLU A 80 -9.09 28.37 -26.37
C GLU A 80 -10.62 28.18 -26.36
N GLU A 81 -11.39 29.23 -26.02
CA GLU A 81 -12.85 29.20 -26.15
C GLU A 81 -13.30 28.99 -27.60
N GLU A 82 -12.66 29.66 -28.56
CA GLU A 82 -13.01 29.50 -29.98
C GLU A 82 -12.67 28.09 -30.48
N ARG A 83 -11.55 27.51 -30.01
CA ARG A 83 -11.20 26.11 -30.31
C ARG A 83 -12.19 25.12 -29.71
N LYS A 84 -12.63 25.33 -28.46
CA LYS A 84 -13.65 24.49 -27.81
C LYS A 84 -14.98 24.54 -28.55
N ARG A 85 -15.43 25.73 -28.99
CA ARG A 85 -16.66 25.86 -29.79
C ARG A 85 -16.57 25.09 -31.11
N GLN A 86 -15.42 25.10 -31.77
CA GLN A 86 -15.24 24.34 -33.01
C GLN A 86 -15.19 22.83 -32.79
N GLU A 87 -14.60 22.36 -31.69
CA GLU A 87 -14.59 20.94 -31.33
C GLU A 87 -15.99 20.45 -30.90
N GLU A 88 -16.74 21.24 -30.13
CA GLU A 88 -18.12 20.93 -29.76
C GLU A 88 -19.05 20.84 -30.98
N LEU A 89 -18.87 21.73 -31.96
CA LEU A 89 -19.65 21.68 -33.20
C LEU A 89 -19.38 20.38 -34.00
N LYS A 90 -18.13 19.93 -34.03
CA LYS A 90 -17.75 18.67 -34.69
C LYS A 90 -18.31 17.46 -33.95
N GLN A 91 -18.24 17.46 -32.61
CA GLN A 91 -18.80 16.38 -31.80
C GLN A 91 -20.32 16.29 -31.93
N GLN A 92 -21.03 17.43 -31.99
CA GLN A 92 -22.48 17.43 -32.21
C GLN A 92 -22.85 16.84 -33.59
N GLN A 93 -22.10 17.19 -34.65
CA GLN A 93 -22.32 16.62 -35.98
C GLN A 93 -22.04 15.12 -36.03
N GLU A 94 -20.98 14.65 -35.38
CA GLU A 94 -20.64 13.23 -35.32
C GLU A 94 -21.66 12.43 -34.48
N GLN A 95 -22.11 12.99 -33.36
CA GLN A 95 -23.15 12.39 -32.53
C GLN A 95 -24.50 12.33 -33.23
N GLN A 96 -24.82 13.32 -34.08
CA GLN A 96 -26.02 13.30 -34.90
C GLN A 96 -25.96 12.22 -35.99
N ARG A 97 -24.80 12.04 -36.65
CA ARG A 97 -24.58 10.94 -37.61
C ARG A 97 -24.71 9.56 -36.94
N LEU A 98 -24.11 9.38 -35.76
CA LEU A 98 -24.22 8.13 -35.00
C LEU A 98 -25.66 7.82 -34.57
N ARG A 99 -26.44 8.85 -34.21
CA ARG A 99 -27.86 8.69 -33.88
C ARG A 99 -28.70 8.30 -35.11
N GLU A 100 -28.43 8.87 -36.27
CA GLU A 100 -29.12 8.51 -37.52
C GLU A 100 -28.77 7.08 -37.97
N GLU A 101 -27.50 6.67 -37.88
CA GLU A 101 -27.09 5.30 -38.17
C GLU A 101 -27.69 4.29 -37.19
N ALA A 102 -27.69 4.60 -35.89
CA ALA A 102 -28.32 3.75 -34.87
C ALA A 102 -29.84 3.63 -35.08
N ALA A 103 -30.51 4.72 -35.50
CA ALA A 103 -31.94 4.69 -35.82
C ALA A 103 -32.24 3.78 -37.03
N ARG A 104 -31.41 3.84 -38.09
CA ARG A 104 -31.56 2.94 -39.26
C ARG A 104 -31.35 1.48 -38.88
N GLN A 105 -30.33 1.18 -38.07
CA GLN A 105 -30.07 -0.19 -37.60
C GLN A 105 -31.19 -0.72 -36.70
N ALA A 106 -31.77 0.13 -35.85
CA ALA A 106 -32.89 -0.24 -35.00
C ALA A 106 -34.15 -0.55 -35.83
N GLU A 107 -34.40 0.20 -36.90
CA GLU A 107 -35.54 -0.04 -37.80
C GLU A 107 -35.37 -1.33 -38.62
N GLU A 108 -34.18 -1.60 -39.18
CA GLU A 108 -33.88 -2.88 -39.83
C GLU A 108 -34.05 -4.08 -38.89
N GLN A 109 -33.60 -3.95 -37.62
CA GLN A 109 -33.81 -5.00 -36.62
C GLN A 109 -35.29 -5.19 -36.25
N ARG A 110 -36.11 -4.14 -36.25
CA ARG A 110 -37.55 -4.27 -36.01
C ARG A 110 -38.23 -5.00 -37.16
N ILE A 111 -37.90 -4.65 -38.40
CA ILE A 111 -38.44 -5.33 -39.59
C ILE A 111 -38.03 -6.82 -39.59
N ARG A 112 -36.77 -7.13 -39.24
CA ARG A 112 -36.30 -8.52 -39.16
C ARG A 112 -37.01 -9.31 -38.06
N ARG A 113 -37.23 -8.72 -36.89
CA ARG A 113 -37.99 -9.33 -35.79
C ARG A 113 -39.46 -9.55 -36.16
N GLU A 114 -40.10 -8.62 -36.86
CA GLU A 114 -41.48 -8.80 -37.33
C GLU A 114 -41.60 -9.91 -38.39
N GLN A 115 -40.61 -10.08 -39.26
CA GLN A 115 -40.56 -11.19 -40.21
C GLN A 115 -40.33 -12.54 -39.50
N GLU A 116 -39.43 -12.59 -38.53
CA GLU A 116 -39.19 -13.79 -37.72
C GLU A 116 -40.42 -14.17 -36.88
N GLN A 117 -41.12 -13.19 -36.30
CA GLN A 117 -42.37 -13.43 -35.57
C GLN A 117 -43.48 -13.97 -36.47
N LYS A 118 -43.65 -13.43 -37.68
CA LYS A 118 -44.63 -13.97 -38.65
C LYS A 118 -44.30 -15.40 -39.08
N LEU A 119 -43.01 -15.73 -39.21
CA LEU A 119 -42.57 -17.09 -39.52
C LEU A 119 -42.82 -18.06 -38.35
N GLN A 120 -42.56 -17.61 -37.12
CA GLN A 120 -42.83 -18.37 -35.90
C GLN A 120 -44.34 -18.57 -35.65
N GLU A 121 -45.18 -17.56 -35.91
CA GLU A 121 -46.63 -17.69 -35.80
C GLU A 121 -47.18 -18.72 -36.80
N GLN A 122 -46.66 -18.76 -38.03
CA GLN A 122 -47.01 -19.81 -39.00
C GLN A 122 -46.54 -21.21 -38.55
N GLN A 123 -45.35 -21.32 -37.94
CA GLN A 123 -44.86 -22.60 -37.40
C GLN A 123 -45.64 -23.04 -36.15
N ASN A 124 -46.04 -22.11 -35.29
CA ASN A 124 -46.82 -22.39 -34.09
C ASN A 124 -48.28 -22.77 -34.42
N GLN A 125 -48.86 -22.21 -35.49
CA GLN A 125 -50.17 -22.66 -35.99
C GLN A 125 -50.12 -24.10 -36.54
N ASN A 126 -49.01 -24.51 -37.17
CA ASN A 126 -48.82 -25.90 -37.59
C ASN A 126 -48.54 -26.85 -36.40
N ASN A 127 -47.83 -26.40 -35.37
CA ASN A 127 -47.56 -27.21 -34.18
C ASN A 127 -48.74 -27.32 -33.21
N ASN A 128 -49.64 -26.32 -33.14
CA ASN A 128 -50.81 -26.32 -32.25
C ASN A 128 -51.97 -27.21 -32.73
N GLN A 129 -51.88 -27.84 -33.90
CA GLN A 129 -52.76 -28.97 -34.26
C GLN A 129 -52.26 -30.32 -33.74
N SER A 130 -51.04 -30.39 -33.17
CA SER A 130 -50.39 -31.67 -32.83
C SER A 130 -50.12 -31.91 -31.34
N ASN A 131 -50.33 -30.94 -30.45
CA ASN A 131 -50.08 -31.13 -29.02
C ASN A 131 -51.13 -30.39 -28.18
N ASN A 132 -52.27 -31.06 -27.99
CA ASN A 132 -53.28 -30.68 -27.03
C ASN A 132 -53.46 -31.84 -26.05
N GLN A 133 -52.46 -32.02 -25.18
CA GLN A 133 -52.61 -32.67 -23.88
C GLN A 133 -51.36 -32.37 -23.04
N ASP A 134 -51.62 -32.05 -21.77
CA ASP A 134 -50.71 -32.09 -20.63
C ASP A 134 -49.96 -30.81 -20.24
N THR A 135 -50.63 -30.08 -19.34
CA THR A 135 -50.19 -29.84 -17.96
C THR A 135 -49.79 -28.42 -17.58
N GLN A 136 -50.69 -27.84 -16.77
CA GLN A 136 -50.50 -26.72 -15.87
C GLN A 136 -49.69 -27.13 -14.63
N THR A 137 -48.85 -26.22 -14.12
CA THR A 137 -48.26 -26.06 -12.75
C THR A 137 -46.84 -25.50 -12.93
N ALA A 138 -46.30 -24.56 -12.16
CA ALA A 138 -46.67 -23.93 -10.91
C ALA A 138 -45.97 -22.55 -10.80
N ASP A 139 -46.65 -21.63 -10.12
CA ASP A 139 -46.09 -20.40 -9.54
C ASP A 139 -44.97 -20.74 -8.54
N SER A 140 -43.73 -20.35 -8.83
CA SER A 140 -42.67 -20.23 -7.81
C SER A 140 -41.49 -19.38 -8.30
N ASP A 141 -41.63 -18.06 -8.42
CA ASP A 141 -40.47 -17.19 -8.73
C ASP A 141 -40.57 -15.75 -8.17
N SER A 142 -41.07 -15.60 -6.94
CA SER A 142 -41.22 -14.30 -6.28
C SER A 142 -40.17 -13.96 -5.21
N TRP A 143 -39.02 -14.65 -5.18
CA TRP A 143 -37.92 -14.35 -4.24
C TRP A 143 -36.60 -13.89 -4.90
N PHE A 144 -36.45 -13.98 -6.23
CA PHE A 144 -35.22 -13.55 -6.93
C PHE A 144 -35.24 -12.11 -7.49
N ASN A 145 -36.38 -11.41 -7.46
CA ASN A 145 -36.52 -10.04 -8.00
C ASN A 145 -35.99 -8.92 -7.08
N LEU A 146 -35.26 -9.24 -6.01
CA LEU A 146 -34.53 -8.29 -5.16
C LEU A 146 -33.08 -8.03 -5.63
N SER A 147 -32.64 -8.59 -6.75
CA SER A 147 -31.19 -8.70 -7.05
C SER A 147 -30.58 -7.69 -8.04
N LEU A 148 -31.32 -6.84 -8.77
CA LEU A 148 -30.69 -5.98 -9.80
C LEU A 148 -31.19 -4.53 -9.92
N GLY A 149 -32.21 -4.12 -9.16
CA GLY A 149 -32.72 -2.73 -9.20
C GLY A 149 -31.75 -1.68 -8.61
N LEU A 150 -30.75 -2.10 -7.83
CA LEU A 150 -29.72 -1.24 -7.24
C LEU A 150 -28.57 -0.87 -8.21
N PHE A 151 -28.55 -1.45 -9.41
CA PHE A 151 -27.46 -1.27 -10.38
C PHE A 151 -27.92 -0.54 -11.66
N ALA A 152 -28.88 0.39 -11.57
CA ALA A 152 -29.13 1.29 -12.69
C ALA A 152 -27.86 2.14 -12.93
N PRO A 153 -27.12 1.98 -14.04
CA PRO A 153 -25.79 2.56 -14.24
C PRO A 153 -25.78 4.10 -14.15
N LYS A 154 -26.92 4.75 -14.40
CA LYS A 154 -27.08 6.21 -14.26
C LYS A 154 -27.05 6.72 -12.81
N ARG A 155 -27.51 5.94 -11.82
CA ARG A 155 -27.41 6.31 -10.39
C ARG A 155 -26.05 5.92 -9.78
N LEU A 156 -25.31 5.05 -10.46
CA LEU A 156 -24.01 4.58 -9.98
C LEU A 156 -22.89 5.62 -10.21
N LEU A 157 -23.05 6.46 -11.24
CA LEU A 157 -22.01 7.37 -11.73
C LEU A 157 -22.10 8.80 -11.18
N TRP A 158 -23.28 9.27 -10.76
CA TRP A 158 -23.46 10.64 -10.29
C TRP A 158 -24.45 10.71 -9.15
N ASP A 159 -24.00 11.28 -8.04
CA ASP A 159 -24.79 11.52 -6.85
C ASP A 159 -24.75 13.01 -6.53
N SER A 160 -25.86 13.70 -6.79
CA SER A 160 -25.96 15.15 -6.60
C SER A 160 -25.83 15.57 -5.14
N GLU A 161 -26.06 14.66 -4.18
CA GLU A 161 -25.93 14.98 -2.75
C GLU A 161 -24.48 14.90 -2.26
N LYS A 162 -23.61 14.20 -3.00
CA LYS A 162 -22.20 13.99 -2.64
C LYS A 162 -21.24 14.61 -3.67
N SER A 163 -21.71 15.62 -4.43
CA SER A 163 -20.97 16.24 -5.54
C SER A 163 -19.71 17.01 -5.14
N ASN A 164 -19.25 16.87 -3.90
CA ASN A 164 -18.08 17.58 -3.42
C ASN A 164 -16.87 16.70 -3.66
N ASN A 165 -16.00 17.18 -4.54
CA ASN A 165 -14.65 16.68 -4.63
C ASN A 165 -13.97 16.99 -3.29
N GLU A 166 -13.28 16.03 -2.70
CA GLU A 166 -12.65 16.23 -1.40
C GLU A 166 -11.19 15.77 -1.45
N LEU A 167 -10.27 16.67 -1.11
CA LEU A 167 -8.87 16.33 -0.92
C LEU A 167 -8.61 16.15 0.57
N GLN A 168 -8.15 14.96 0.95
CA GLN A 168 -7.69 14.64 2.29
C GLN A 168 -6.18 14.42 2.26
N VAL A 169 -5.45 15.10 3.14
CA VAL A 169 -4.01 14.92 3.31
C VAL A 169 -3.72 14.79 4.79
N GLY A 170 -2.98 13.76 5.19
CA GLY A 170 -2.64 13.58 6.60
C GLY A 170 -1.22 13.09 6.84
N LEU A 171 -0.74 13.44 8.01
CA LEU A 171 0.59 13.14 8.54
C LEU A 171 0.44 12.59 9.95
N GLY A 172 1.08 11.46 10.20
CA GLY A 172 1.05 10.79 11.50
C GLY A 172 2.44 10.37 11.96
N ILE A 173 2.62 10.43 13.27
CA ILE A 173 3.76 9.83 13.97
C ILE A 173 3.22 8.88 15.05
N GLY A 174 3.97 7.85 15.39
CA GLY A 174 3.45 6.80 16.23
C GLY A 174 4.51 5.89 16.78
N THR A 175 4.05 4.90 17.53
CA THR A 175 4.89 3.79 17.97
C THR A 175 4.60 2.57 17.12
N ALA A 176 5.65 1.77 16.89
CA ALA A 176 5.53 0.45 16.31
C ALA A 176 5.90 -0.57 17.39
N ASN A 177 5.00 -1.50 17.69
CA ASN A 177 5.28 -2.61 18.59
C ASN A 177 5.14 -3.89 17.76
N ASN A 178 6.27 -4.44 17.32
CA ASN A 178 6.27 -5.50 16.33
C ASN A 178 6.91 -6.77 16.90
N ASP A 179 6.24 -7.90 16.71
CA ASP A 179 6.85 -9.22 16.83
C ASP A 179 7.51 -9.57 15.49
N TRP A 180 8.79 -9.22 15.33
CA TRP A 180 9.48 -9.26 14.03
C TRP A 180 9.75 -10.68 13.48
N PHE A 181 9.66 -10.77 12.14
CA PHE A 181 10.27 -11.79 11.29
C PHE A 181 11.70 -12.15 11.73
N LEU A 182 11.94 -13.44 12.00
CA LEU A 182 13.21 -14.06 12.43
C LEU A 182 13.80 -13.60 13.76
N VAL A 183 13.40 -12.45 14.33
CA VAL A 183 13.92 -11.98 15.61
C VAL A 183 13.11 -12.50 16.80
N ASN A 184 11.77 -12.52 16.68
CA ASN A 184 10.94 -13.33 17.59
C ASN A 184 10.79 -14.79 17.09
N GLN A 185 11.68 -15.24 16.19
CA GLN A 185 11.93 -16.67 15.99
C GLN A 185 12.97 -17.24 16.96
N ALA A 186 13.48 -16.43 17.88
CA ALA A 186 14.01 -16.95 19.14
C ALA A 186 12.91 -17.58 20.03
N ASN A 187 11.62 -17.49 19.63
CA ASN A 187 10.55 -18.37 20.11
C ASN A 187 10.14 -19.49 19.14
N ARG A 188 10.72 -19.62 17.93
CA ARG A 188 10.35 -20.73 17.01
C ARG A 188 11.22 -20.92 15.73
N PHE A 189 12.52 -21.18 15.88
CA PHE A 189 13.12 -22.31 15.17
C PHE A 189 13.34 -23.45 16.16
N SER A 190 12.26 -24.09 16.63
CA SER A 190 12.42 -25.49 17.01
C SER A 190 12.67 -26.23 15.70
N PHE A 191 13.94 -26.40 15.31
CA PHE A 191 14.29 -27.39 14.32
C PHE A 191 13.97 -28.74 14.96
N ILE A 192 12.71 -29.18 14.89
CA ILE A 192 12.32 -30.58 15.09
C ILE A 192 12.70 -31.27 13.77
N GLY A 193 13.99 -31.27 13.46
CA GLY A 193 14.56 -32.21 12.51
C GLY A 193 14.42 -33.58 13.14
N ARG A 194 13.33 -34.30 12.80
CA ARG A 194 13.08 -35.69 13.20
C ARG A 194 14.02 -36.65 12.45
N ILE A 195 15.30 -36.30 12.38
CA ILE A 195 16.35 -37.13 11.80
C ILE A 195 17.09 -37.88 12.93
N THR A 196 16.96 -37.49 14.22
CA THR A 196 17.28 -38.34 15.39
C THR A 196 16.99 -37.64 16.74
N ASP A 197 16.01 -38.15 17.50
CA ASP A 197 15.75 -38.13 18.96
C ASP A 197 16.20 -37.00 19.95
N LYS A 198 16.61 -35.79 19.56
CA LYS A 198 16.82 -34.68 20.53
C LYS A 198 16.28 -33.33 20.07
N LYS A 199 15.86 -32.50 21.04
CA LYS A 199 15.20 -31.18 20.87
C LYS A 199 16.14 -30.07 21.37
N TYR A 200 16.38 -29.07 20.54
CA TYR A 200 17.01 -27.81 20.95
C TYR A 200 15.91 -26.83 21.37
N PHE A 201 16.06 -26.18 22.51
CA PHE A 201 15.14 -25.15 23.00
C PHE A 201 15.93 -23.87 23.25
N THR A 202 15.68 -22.87 22.43
CA THR A 202 15.98 -21.46 22.71
C THR A 202 14.63 -20.81 22.96
N SER A 203 14.51 -20.08 24.07
CA SER A 203 13.36 -19.25 24.38
C SER A 203 13.91 -17.89 24.70
N ASP A 204 13.56 -16.92 23.86
CA ASP A 204 14.03 -15.56 24.03
C ASP A 204 12.89 -14.59 23.82
N HIS A 205 12.83 -13.59 24.69
CA HIS A 205 11.91 -12.47 24.57
C HIS A 205 12.73 -11.26 24.21
N LEU A 206 12.64 -10.85 22.95
CA LEU A 206 13.34 -9.66 22.51
C LEU A 206 12.41 -8.47 22.74
N ASP A 207 12.68 -7.71 23.81
CA ASP A 207 11.94 -6.50 24.12
C ASP A 207 12.17 -5.46 23.02
N SER A 208 11.14 -5.20 22.20
CA SER A 208 11.18 -4.08 21.25
C SER A 208 11.12 -2.77 22.04
N GLN A 209 12.27 -2.17 22.30
CA GLN A 209 12.36 -0.89 22.99
C GLN A 209 12.42 0.25 21.96
N ASN A 210 11.38 1.09 21.90
CA ASN A 210 11.33 2.32 21.10
C ASN A 210 11.11 2.14 19.59
N GLY A 211 10.07 1.42 19.19
CA GLY A 211 9.62 1.49 17.80
C GLY A 211 8.95 2.82 17.47
N HIS A 212 9.30 3.41 16.33
CA HIS A 212 8.67 4.59 15.76
C HIS A 212 7.95 4.24 14.45
N ASN A 213 6.87 4.97 14.16
CA ASN A 213 6.13 4.89 12.92
C ASN A 213 5.84 6.31 12.41
N GLU A 214 6.03 6.52 11.11
CA GLU A 214 5.73 7.74 10.38
C GLU A 214 4.79 7.38 9.23
N GLN A 215 3.76 8.17 9.02
CA GLN A 215 2.74 7.92 8.01
C GLN A 215 2.42 9.21 7.27
N LEU A 216 2.37 9.13 5.94
CA LEU A 216 1.88 10.17 5.04
C LEU A 216 0.82 9.55 4.15
N TYR A 217 -0.35 10.17 4.03
CA TYR A 217 -1.35 9.75 3.06
C TYR A 217 -2.02 10.94 2.40
N ALA A 218 -2.43 10.71 1.16
CA ALA A 218 -3.26 11.62 0.39
C ALA A 218 -4.40 10.82 -0.22
N ARG A 219 -5.63 11.31 -0.11
CA ARG A 219 -6.84 10.73 -0.67
C ARG A 219 -7.62 11.81 -1.40
N TYR A 220 -7.96 11.54 -2.66
CA TYR A 220 -8.75 12.42 -3.49
C TYR A 220 -10.08 11.74 -3.81
N HIS A 221 -11.18 12.33 -3.33
CA HIS A 221 -12.54 11.91 -3.64
C HIS A 221 -13.06 12.66 -4.86
N LEU A 222 -13.60 11.91 -5.81
CA LEU A 222 -14.37 12.37 -6.96
C LEU A 222 -15.75 11.73 -6.86
N ASN A 223 -16.69 12.44 -6.25
CA ASN A 223 -18.01 11.92 -5.88
C ASN A 223 -17.91 10.68 -4.98
N ARG A 224 -18.36 9.51 -5.49
CA ARG A 224 -18.30 8.22 -4.79
C ARG A 224 -16.99 7.47 -5.02
N TYR A 225 -16.19 7.89 -5.99
CA TYR A 225 -14.90 7.28 -6.28
C TYR A 225 -13.82 7.99 -5.48
N TYR A 226 -12.79 7.26 -5.08
CA TYR A 226 -11.59 7.91 -4.57
C TYR A 226 -10.32 7.20 -5.04
N ALA A 227 -9.25 7.97 -5.14
CA ALA A 227 -7.89 7.48 -5.27
C ALA A 227 -7.11 7.86 -4.00
N ALA A 228 -6.35 6.93 -3.44
CA ALA A 228 -5.51 7.19 -2.28
C ALA A 228 -4.10 6.66 -2.49
N ALA A 229 -3.13 7.43 -2.03
CA ALA A 229 -1.74 7.02 -1.90
C ALA A 229 -1.34 7.12 -0.44
N GLU A 230 -0.73 6.07 0.08
CA GLU A 230 -0.28 6.01 1.47
C GLU A 230 1.16 5.52 1.52
N PHE A 231 1.96 6.14 2.37
CA PHE A 231 3.35 5.81 2.62
C PHE A 231 3.53 5.66 4.13
N ARG A 232 4.09 4.53 4.58
CA ARG A 232 4.49 4.36 5.97
C ARG A 232 5.96 4.00 6.06
N TYR A 233 6.59 4.55 7.09
CA TYR A 233 7.94 4.24 7.48
C TYR A 233 7.93 3.88 8.96
N SER A 234 8.33 2.66 9.30
CA SER A 234 8.51 2.27 10.70
C SER A 234 9.95 1.85 10.95
N GLY A 235 10.45 2.11 12.15
CA GLY A 235 11.75 1.64 12.59
C GLY A 235 11.69 1.14 14.03
N ILE A 236 12.47 0.11 14.34
CA ILE A 236 12.64 -0.43 15.68
C ILE A 236 14.12 -0.64 15.92
N ASP A 237 14.57 -0.21 17.08
CA ASP A 237 15.85 -0.61 17.65
C ASP A 237 15.54 -1.49 18.88
N GLY A 238 16.40 -2.43 19.25
CA GLY A 238 16.12 -3.29 20.39
C GLY A 238 17.30 -4.17 20.78
N SER A 239 17.32 -4.63 22.03
CA SER A 239 18.37 -5.54 22.51
C SER A 239 17.77 -6.54 23.50
N GLY A 240 18.15 -7.80 23.37
CA GLY A 240 17.77 -8.89 24.27
C GLY A 240 19.00 -9.69 24.69
N THR A 241 18.88 -10.37 25.83
CA THR A 241 19.84 -11.39 26.26
C THR A 241 19.38 -12.73 25.72
N VAL A 242 20.26 -13.48 25.04
CA VAL A 242 19.95 -14.84 24.56
C VAL A 242 20.57 -15.87 25.47
N PHE A 243 19.87 -16.94 25.80
CA PHE A 243 20.51 -18.11 26.36
C PHE A 243 20.47 -19.27 25.35
N GLU A 244 21.64 -19.78 24.97
CA GLU A 244 21.76 -20.93 24.10
C GLU A 244 22.32 -22.13 24.89
N GLY A 245 21.52 -23.20 24.95
CA GLY A 245 21.89 -24.45 25.60
C GLY A 245 21.59 -25.63 24.68
N GLY A 246 22.63 -26.38 24.32
CA GLY A 246 22.51 -27.57 23.48
C GLY A 246 23.59 -28.60 23.76
N GLN A 247 23.27 -29.89 23.60
CA GLN A 247 24.29 -30.94 23.61
C GLN A 247 24.87 -31.08 22.19
N GLY A 248 26.19 -30.86 22.05
CA GLY A 248 26.92 -31.18 20.82
C GLY A 248 26.98 -32.68 20.60
N ARG A 249 26.94 -33.12 19.34
CA ARG A 249 27.04 -34.55 19.00
C ARG A 249 28.40 -34.89 18.45
N SER A 250 28.90 -36.06 18.87
CA SER A 250 30.05 -36.72 18.30
C SER A 250 29.86 -36.94 16.80
N PHE A 251 30.65 -36.26 15.97
CA PHE A 251 30.68 -36.54 14.52
C PHE A 251 31.84 -37.49 14.24
N ASN A 252 31.55 -38.60 13.55
CA ASN A 252 32.55 -39.54 13.10
C ASN A 252 32.79 -39.35 11.60
N ALA A 253 33.93 -38.73 11.26
CA ALA A 253 34.41 -38.63 9.88
C ALA A 253 35.78 -39.32 9.78
N ASN A 254 35.90 -40.30 8.88
CA ASN A 254 37.17 -41.01 8.62
C ASN A 254 37.87 -41.55 9.87
N ASN A 255 37.15 -42.26 10.75
CA ASN A 255 37.63 -42.80 12.04
C ASN A 255 38.07 -41.76 13.09
N MET A 256 37.72 -40.49 12.90
CA MET A 256 37.93 -39.44 13.91
C MET A 256 36.58 -39.11 14.56
N GLN A 257 36.43 -39.46 15.85
CA GLN A 257 35.28 -39.08 16.66
C GLN A 257 35.53 -37.70 17.26
N ILE A 258 34.79 -36.71 16.79
CA ILE A 258 34.84 -35.34 17.31
C ILE A 258 33.63 -35.17 18.22
N ASP A 259 33.79 -35.34 19.53
CA ASP A 259 32.77 -35.03 20.54
C ASP A 259 32.80 -33.53 20.90
N PRO A 260 31.80 -32.71 20.51
CA PRO A 260 31.85 -31.26 20.74
C PRO A 260 31.57 -30.87 22.20
N GLY A 261 31.17 -31.82 23.06
CA GLY A 261 30.73 -31.55 24.44
C GLY A 261 29.38 -30.83 24.53
N GLU A 262 28.93 -30.53 25.75
CA GLU A 262 27.78 -29.63 25.97
C GLU A 262 28.18 -28.20 25.62
N ILE A 263 27.40 -27.55 24.75
CA ILE A 263 27.54 -26.13 24.44
C ILE A 263 26.50 -25.41 25.29
N THR A 264 26.94 -24.83 26.39
CA THR A 264 26.12 -23.94 27.22
C THR A 264 26.83 -22.60 27.30
N GLY A 265 26.18 -21.55 26.82
CA GLY A 265 26.76 -20.23 26.79
C GLY A 265 25.69 -19.15 26.89
N PRO A 266 25.83 -18.16 27.80
CA PRO A 266 25.05 -16.95 27.66
C PRO A 266 25.45 -16.23 26.36
N GLY A 267 24.47 -15.69 25.66
CA GLY A 267 24.66 -14.84 24.48
C GLY A 267 23.94 -13.51 24.65
N PHE A 268 24.26 -12.56 23.79
CA PHE A 268 23.54 -11.29 23.67
C PHE A 268 23.12 -11.12 22.22
N GLN A 269 21.86 -10.80 21.99
CA GLN A 269 21.36 -10.47 20.65
C GLN A 269 20.87 -9.04 20.67
N SER A 270 21.42 -8.23 19.77
CA SER A 270 20.99 -6.87 19.56
C SER A 270 20.38 -6.74 18.17
N ILE A 271 19.17 -6.20 18.09
CA ILE A 271 18.67 -5.62 16.85
C ILE A 271 19.30 -4.25 16.75
N SER A 272 20.34 -4.13 15.93
CA SER A 272 20.97 -2.84 15.74
C SER A 272 20.05 -1.91 14.97
N ARG A 273 19.31 -2.42 13.96
CA ARG A 273 18.42 -1.65 13.07
C ARG A 273 17.37 -2.53 12.40
N ALA A 274 16.10 -2.39 12.76
CA ALA A 274 14.97 -2.91 12.02
C ALA A 274 14.18 -1.77 11.38
N ARG A 275 13.94 -1.83 10.07
CA ARG A 275 13.25 -0.79 9.30
C ARG A 275 12.24 -1.40 8.36
N TRP A 276 11.16 -0.66 8.18
CA TRP A 276 10.08 -1.02 7.30
C TRP A 276 9.62 0.20 6.50
N GLN A 277 9.39 -0.02 5.23
CA GLN A 277 8.89 0.96 4.29
C GLN A 277 7.79 0.29 3.49
N ASP A 278 6.57 0.79 3.56
CA ASP A 278 5.53 0.38 2.64
C ASP A 278 4.89 1.58 1.94
N TRP A 279 4.43 1.33 0.73
CA TRP A 279 3.55 2.24 0.04
C TRP A 279 2.36 1.46 -0.52
N GLU A 280 1.21 2.09 -0.46
CA GLU A 280 -0.07 1.56 -0.93
C GLU A 280 -0.68 2.55 -1.91
N LEU A 281 -1.13 2.06 -3.07
CA LEU A 281 -1.98 2.80 -3.99
C LEU A 281 -3.35 2.14 -4.00
N LYS A 282 -4.41 2.90 -3.71
CA LYS A 282 -5.78 2.40 -3.54
C LYS A 282 -6.73 3.16 -4.44
N LEU A 283 -7.66 2.44 -5.06
CA LEU A 283 -8.87 2.96 -5.67
C LEU A 283 -10.04 2.44 -4.86
N GLY A 284 -11.03 3.27 -4.59
CA GLY A 284 -12.21 2.84 -3.86
C GLY A 284 -13.50 3.47 -4.32
N TYR A 285 -14.58 2.89 -3.82
CA TYR A 285 -15.95 3.25 -4.12
C TYR A 285 -16.79 3.24 -2.84
N ASP A 286 -17.46 4.34 -2.55
CA ASP A 286 -18.38 4.48 -1.42
C ASP A 286 -19.71 3.80 -1.76
N LEU A 287 -19.96 2.63 -1.15
CA LEU A 287 -21.14 1.79 -1.39
C LEU A 287 -22.40 2.35 -0.75
N TRP A 288 -22.28 2.75 0.50
CA TRP A 288 -23.39 3.17 1.33
C TRP A 288 -22.95 4.39 2.11
N TYR A 289 -23.75 5.45 2.03
CA TYR A 289 -23.55 6.62 2.85
C TYR A 289 -24.89 7.08 3.41
N ASN A 290 -24.93 7.38 4.69
CA ASN A 290 -25.94 8.22 5.31
C ASN A 290 -25.22 9.29 6.16
N ALA A 291 -25.96 10.06 6.94
CA ALA A 291 -25.36 11.11 7.77
C ALA A 291 -24.31 10.58 8.77
N ASN A 292 -24.40 9.30 9.14
CA ASN A 292 -23.62 8.69 10.20
C ASN A 292 -22.65 7.62 9.71
N TRP A 293 -22.93 6.91 8.62
CA TRP A 293 -22.14 5.78 8.15
C TRP A 293 -21.70 6.01 6.71
N ASN A 294 -20.44 5.69 6.41
CA ASN A 294 -19.94 5.51 5.05
C ASN A 294 -19.21 4.16 4.97
N VAL A 295 -19.63 3.27 4.07
CA VAL A 295 -18.97 1.98 3.82
C VAL A 295 -18.35 2.00 2.43
N ARG A 296 -17.09 1.56 2.35
CA ARG A 296 -16.23 1.73 1.18
C ARG A 296 -15.69 0.38 0.72
N LEU A 297 -15.78 0.11 -0.58
CA LEU A 297 -14.94 -0.90 -1.21
C LEU A 297 -13.61 -0.27 -1.60
N LEU A 298 -12.56 -1.04 -1.52
CA LEU A 298 -11.25 -0.62 -2.00
C LEU A 298 -10.51 -1.79 -2.66
N ALA A 299 -9.73 -1.46 -3.68
CA ALA A 299 -8.79 -2.35 -4.34
C ALA A 299 -7.52 -1.56 -4.68
N GLY A 300 -6.37 -2.22 -4.69
CA GLY A 300 -5.12 -1.50 -4.86
C GLY A 300 -3.90 -2.39 -5.01
N TYR A 301 -2.76 -1.78 -4.77
CA TYR A 301 -1.46 -2.41 -4.83
C TYR A 301 -0.58 -1.96 -3.66
N ARG A 302 0.17 -2.89 -3.08
CA ARG A 302 1.14 -2.66 -1.99
C ARG A 302 2.53 -3.06 -2.45
N ASP A 303 3.55 -2.29 -2.09
CA ASP A 303 4.96 -2.70 -2.12
C ASP A 303 5.56 -2.34 -0.76
N ALA A 304 6.06 -3.36 -0.08
CA ALA A 304 6.60 -3.30 1.25
C ALA A 304 8.03 -3.84 1.25
N ARG A 305 8.90 -3.13 1.96
CA ARG A 305 10.33 -3.43 2.11
C ARG A 305 10.67 -3.48 3.58
N THR A 306 11.23 -4.59 4.02
CA THR A 306 11.80 -4.74 5.35
C THR A 306 13.31 -4.82 5.25
N TYR A 307 13.99 -4.24 6.23
CA TYR A 307 15.44 -4.36 6.40
C TYR A 307 15.73 -4.54 7.89
N GLY A 308 16.39 -5.63 8.26
CA GLY A 308 16.79 -5.91 9.63
C GLY A 308 18.27 -6.23 9.70
N GLU A 309 18.95 -5.69 10.70
CA GLU A 309 20.27 -6.13 11.14
C GLU A 309 20.17 -6.63 12.57
N VAL A 310 20.58 -7.87 12.77
CA VAL A 310 20.66 -8.52 14.07
C VAL A 310 22.12 -8.89 14.30
N SER A 311 22.73 -8.39 15.37
CA SER A 311 24.04 -8.83 15.80
C SER A 311 23.88 -9.76 16.99
N GLN A 312 24.31 -11.00 16.83
CA GLN A 312 24.35 -11.99 17.89
C GLN A 312 25.81 -12.16 18.35
N THR A 313 26.06 -12.00 19.64
CA THR A 313 27.33 -12.33 20.28
C THR A 313 27.13 -13.55 21.16
N ILE A 314 27.77 -14.66 20.81
CA ILE A 314 27.69 -15.93 21.54
C ILE A 314 29.02 -16.15 22.25
N TYR A 315 28.95 -16.45 23.55
CA TYR A 315 30.10 -16.92 24.32
C TYR A 315 30.05 -18.45 24.36
N GLU A 316 30.81 -19.08 23.46
CA GLU A 316 30.93 -20.53 23.45
C GLU A 316 32.03 -20.95 24.44
N SER A 317 31.66 -21.74 25.46
CA SER A 317 32.63 -22.49 26.26
C SER A 317 32.57 -23.96 25.88
N PHE A 318 33.70 -24.52 25.46
CA PHE A 318 33.80 -25.95 25.16
C PHE A 318 34.28 -26.68 26.41
N SER A 319 33.54 -27.68 26.88
CA SER A 319 33.92 -28.45 28.09
C SER A 319 35.29 -29.15 27.98
N LEU A 320 35.79 -29.37 26.76
CA LEU A 320 37.03 -30.08 26.47
C LEU A 320 38.28 -29.19 26.40
N ILE A 321 38.10 -27.89 26.20
CA ILE A 321 39.19 -26.93 26.01
C ILE A 321 38.78 -25.68 26.78
N SER A 322 39.55 -25.28 27.80
CA SER A 322 39.23 -24.12 28.66
C SER A 322 39.35 -22.78 27.94
N GLU A 323 39.00 -22.72 26.66
CA GLU A 323 39.02 -21.53 25.82
C GLU A 323 37.62 -20.96 25.66
N LEU A 324 37.52 -19.67 25.93
CA LEU A 324 36.34 -18.87 25.65
C LEU A 324 36.45 -18.38 24.21
N LYS A 325 35.53 -18.82 23.34
CA LYS A 325 35.41 -18.29 21.98
C LYS A 325 34.29 -17.27 21.95
N ILE A 326 34.59 -16.08 21.43
CA ILE A 326 33.59 -15.04 21.20
C ILE A 326 33.28 -15.05 19.72
N VAL A 327 32.04 -15.40 19.39
CA VAL A 327 31.55 -15.37 18.01
C VAL A 327 30.60 -14.18 17.88
N ASN A 328 30.88 -13.28 16.94
CA ASN A 328 29.95 -12.21 16.60
C ASN A 328 29.43 -12.44 15.18
N GLU A 329 28.13 -12.64 15.08
CA GLU A 329 27.44 -12.91 13.82
C GLU A 329 26.42 -11.81 13.55
N PRO A 330 26.79 -10.75 12.82
CA PRO A 330 25.80 -9.87 12.24
C PRO A 330 25.07 -10.60 11.11
N VAL A 331 23.81 -10.88 11.36
CA VAL A 331 22.83 -11.38 10.39
C VAL A 331 22.02 -10.18 9.88
N GLY A 332 22.23 -9.83 8.62
CA GLY A 332 21.42 -8.86 7.91
C GLY A 332 20.34 -9.56 7.08
N GLY A 333 19.14 -9.01 7.04
CA GLY A 333 18.05 -9.49 6.20
C GLY A 333 17.35 -8.33 5.51
N ALA A 334 16.96 -8.52 4.25
CA ALA A 334 16.12 -7.61 3.51
C ALA A 334 14.99 -8.40 2.84
N SER A 335 13.75 -7.95 2.97
CA SER A 335 12.63 -8.50 2.20
C SER A 335 12.00 -7.41 1.36
N LYS A 336 11.59 -7.77 0.15
CA LYS A 336 10.76 -6.93 -0.69
C LYS A 336 9.57 -7.77 -1.13
N VAL A 337 8.37 -7.36 -0.75
CA VAL A 337 7.12 -8.02 -1.13
C VAL A 337 6.17 -7.01 -1.75
N TYR A 338 5.43 -7.44 -2.75
CA TYR A 338 4.49 -6.59 -3.45
C TYR A 338 3.31 -7.39 -3.96
N GLY A 339 2.17 -6.74 -4.17
CA GLY A 339 1.03 -7.38 -4.80
C GLY A 339 -0.30 -6.68 -4.59
N PRO A 340 -1.37 -7.26 -5.15
CA PRO A 340 -2.70 -6.67 -5.10
C PRO A 340 -3.28 -6.76 -3.68
N LEU A 341 -4.07 -5.74 -3.33
CA LEU A 341 -4.88 -5.67 -2.12
C LEU A 341 -6.34 -5.39 -2.46
N ALA A 342 -7.25 -5.85 -1.61
CA ALA A 342 -8.67 -5.51 -1.65
C ALA A 342 -9.22 -5.50 -0.23
N GLY A 343 -10.26 -4.71 0.02
CA GLY A 343 -10.75 -4.56 1.39
C GLY A 343 -12.03 -3.75 1.52
N LEU A 344 -12.35 -3.49 2.77
CA LEU A 344 -13.49 -2.69 3.20
C LEU A 344 -12.98 -1.55 4.09
N GLY A 345 -13.45 -0.35 3.82
CA GLY A 345 -13.30 0.80 4.72
C GLY A 345 -14.65 1.18 5.31
N PHE A 346 -14.65 1.76 6.50
CA PHE A 346 -15.82 2.42 7.04
C PHE A 346 -15.45 3.77 7.68
N GLU A 347 -16.43 4.66 7.73
CA GLU A 347 -16.44 5.89 8.50
C GLU A 347 -17.76 5.92 9.26
N TYR A 348 -17.70 6.17 10.57
CA TYR A 348 -18.84 6.30 11.44
C TYR A 348 -18.76 7.63 12.19
N ARG A 349 -19.78 8.46 12.03
CA ARG A 349 -20.03 9.69 12.77
C ARG A 349 -21.17 9.41 13.74
N PRO A 350 -20.88 9.13 15.02
CA PRO A 350 -21.93 8.87 15.99
C PRO A 350 -22.91 10.05 16.06
N ASP A 351 -24.18 9.74 16.32
CA ASP A 351 -25.14 10.79 16.63
C ASP A 351 -24.85 11.31 18.05
N TYR A 352 -24.49 12.58 18.13
CA TYR A 352 -24.12 13.25 19.38
C TYR A 352 -25.24 14.15 19.91
N ALA A 353 -26.50 13.95 19.48
CA ALA A 353 -27.64 14.75 19.94
C ALA A 353 -27.84 14.79 21.46
N TYR A 354 -27.28 13.83 22.21
CA TYR A 354 -27.32 13.80 23.68
C TYR A 354 -26.15 14.54 24.35
N LEU A 355 -25.12 14.95 23.60
CA LEU A 355 -24.01 15.73 24.13
C LEU A 355 -24.35 17.22 24.09
N PRO A 356 -23.88 18.03 25.07
CA PRO A 356 -23.96 19.48 24.97
C PRO A 356 -23.29 20.01 23.69
N ASP A 357 -23.84 21.07 23.10
CA ASP A 357 -23.37 21.64 21.81
C ASP A 357 -21.85 21.89 21.75
N TRP A 358 -21.27 22.33 22.86
CA TRP A 358 -19.83 22.61 22.95
C TRP A 358 -18.97 21.33 22.82
N LEU A 359 -19.50 20.17 23.21
CA LEU A 359 -18.81 18.88 23.12
C LEU A 359 -19.16 18.16 21.80
N ALA A 360 -20.39 18.31 21.32
CA ALA A 360 -20.86 17.72 20.07
C ALA A 360 -20.01 18.18 18.86
N SER A 361 -19.55 19.43 18.85
CA SER A 361 -18.68 19.97 17.80
C SER A 361 -17.25 19.40 17.79
N HIS A 362 -16.81 18.76 18.87
CA HIS A 362 -15.48 18.17 19.03
C HIS A 362 -15.51 16.63 19.03
N ALA A 363 -16.70 16.06 18.85
CA ALA A 363 -16.90 14.64 18.99
C ALA A 363 -16.28 13.90 17.79
N PRO A 364 -15.57 12.76 18.03
CA PRO A 364 -14.73 12.19 17.00
C PRO A 364 -15.52 11.49 15.90
N THR A 365 -15.02 11.57 14.68
CA THR A 365 -15.38 10.62 13.62
C THR A 365 -14.53 9.36 13.80
N ILE A 366 -15.15 8.20 13.67
CA ILE A 366 -14.48 6.91 13.75
C ILE A 366 -14.23 6.42 12.33
N GLU A 367 -13.01 6.04 12.00
CA GLU A 367 -12.71 5.37 10.73
C GLU A 367 -12.01 4.05 10.97
N GLY A 368 -12.28 3.08 10.10
CA GLY A 368 -11.54 1.84 10.06
C GLY A 368 -11.38 1.30 8.65
N GLU A 369 -10.38 0.47 8.46
CA GLU A 369 -10.07 -0.20 7.21
C GLU A 369 -9.64 -1.63 7.51
N ILE A 370 -10.13 -2.60 6.72
CA ILE A 370 -9.69 -3.99 6.76
C ILE A 370 -9.34 -4.38 5.33
N LEU A 371 -8.09 -4.78 5.13
CA LEU A 371 -7.50 -5.17 3.87
C LEU A 371 -7.13 -6.64 3.88
N HIS A 372 -7.34 -7.31 2.76
CA HIS A 372 -6.70 -8.56 2.41
C HIS A 372 -5.73 -8.30 1.26
N PHE A 373 -4.52 -8.86 1.33
CA PHE A 373 -3.54 -8.71 0.27
C PHE A 373 -2.88 -10.04 -0.06
N ARG A 374 -2.54 -10.22 -1.34
CA ARG A 374 -1.67 -11.30 -1.80
C ARG A 374 -0.37 -10.68 -2.23
N PHE A 375 0.74 -11.34 -1.93
CA PHE A 375 2.05 -10.81 -2.24
C PHE A 375 2.96 -11.86 -2.87
N SER A 376 3.89 -11.36 -3.68
CA SER A 376 5.07 -12.07 -4.17
C SER A 376 6.29 -11.16 -3.99
N GLY A 377 7.47 -11.74 -3.92
CA GLY A 377 8.63 -10.99 -3.51
C GLY A 377 9.90 -11.81 -3.43
N THR A 378 10.92 -11.18 -2.85
CA THR A 378 12.21 -11.79 -2.59
C THR A 378 12.66 -11.45 -1.18
N THR A 379 13.19 -12.42 -0.48
CA THR A 379 13.86 -12.25 0.81
C THR A 379 15.32 -12.61 0.64
N GLU A 380 16.20 -11.70 1.03
CA GLU A 380 17.64 -11.88 1.05
C GLU A 380 18.11 -11.87 2.50
N MET A 381 18.90 -12.86 2.89
CA MET A 381 19.55 -12.93 4.19
C MET A 381 21.05 -13.02 3.95
N ASN A 382 21.82 -12.14 4.55
CA ASN A 382 23.28 -12.14 4.51
C ASN A 382 23.78 -12.39 5.93
N GLN A 383 24.47 -13.50 6.14
CA GLN A 383 25.15 -13.82 7.38
C GLN A 383 26.64 -13.57 7.20
N TYR A 384 27.20 -12.75 8.09
CA TYR A 384 28.64 -12.56 8.20
C TYR A 384 29.08 -13.24 9.49
N VAL A 385 29.95 -14.24 9.38
CA VAL A 385 30.49 -14.92 10.55
C VAL A 385 31.88 -14.35 10.81
N TYR A 386 32.04 -13.68 11.95
CA TYR A 386 33.35 -13.28 12.47
C TYR A 386 33.68 -14.18 13.66
N SER A 387 34.65 -15.08 13.47
CA SER A 387 35.19 -15.87 14.57
C SER A 387 36.59 -15.38 14.92
N VAL A 388 36.80 -15.10 16.20
CA VAL A 388 38.13 -14.80 16.75
C VAL A 388 38.44 -15.91 17.74
N SER A 389 39.49 -16.68 17.48
CA SER A 389 40.04 -17.64 18.44
C SER A 389 41.48 -17.23 18.77
N ARG A 390 41.99 -17.68 19.91
CA ARG A 390 43.34 -17.31 20.35
C ARG A 390 44.43 -17.91 19.46
N GLU A 391 44.12 -19.01 18.77
CA GLU A 391 45.07 -19.78 17.94
C GLU A 391 44.92 -19.57 16.43
N TYR A 392 43.74 -19.18 15.94
CA TYR A 392 43.49 -18.97 14.51
C TYR A 392 43.19 -17.49 14.20
N PHE A 393 43.95 -16.93 13.26
CA PHE A 393 43.66 -15.63 12.64
C PHE A 393 42.21 -15.60 12.13
N SER A 394 41.57 -14.43 12.24
CA SER A 394 40.14 -14.25 11.92
C SER A 394 39.81 -14.76 10.51
N GLU A 395 38.91 -15.75 10.41
CA GLU A 395 38.28 -16.10 9.14
C GLU A 395 37.03 -15.25 8.94
N TYR A 396 36.96 -14.59 7.78
CA TYR A 396 35.79 -13.85 7.33
C TYR A 396 35.03 -14.71 6.32
N ARG A 397 33.83 -15.15 6.68
CA ARG A 397 32.93 -15.86 5.75
C ARG A 397 31.64 -15.06 5.60
N SER A 398 31.23 -14.86 4.35
CA SER A 398 29.99 -14.21 3.98
C SER A 398 29.14 -15.21 3.23
N GLN A 399 27.94 -15.50 3.75
CA GLN A 399 26.95 -16.34 3.07
C GLN A 399 25.70 -15.52 2.83
N GLY A 400 25.20 -15.56 1.59
CA GLY A 400 23.97 -14.88 1.19
C GLY A 400 22.93 -15.90 0.75
N ILE A 401 21.76 -15.90 1.37
CA ILE A 401 20.60 -16.70 0.95
C ILE A 401 19.59 -15.76 0.31
N LYS A 402 19.18 -16.05 -0.92
CA LYS A 402 18.09 -15.35 -1.59
C LYS A 402 16.95 -16.33 -1.86
N ALA A 403 15.77 -16.06 -1.34
CA ALA A 403 14.59 -16.87 -1.55
C ALA A 403 13.49 -16.04 -2.24
N GLY A 404 12.79 -16.63 -3.20
CA GLY A 404 11.50 -16.14 -3.62
C GLY A 404 10.48 -16.30 -2.50
N THR A 405 9.62 -15.31 -2.30
CA THR A 405 8.56 -15.34 -1.28
C THR A 405 7.22 -15.04 -1.90
N SER A 406 6.20 -15.73 -1.44
CA SER A 406 4.81 -15.44 -1.78
C SER A 406 3.91 -15.72 -0.60
N GLY A 407 2.73 -15.14 -0.59
CA GLY A 407 1.87 -15.29 0.58
C GLY A 407 0.61 -14.45 0.51
N ASN A 408 -0.13 -14.52 1.60
CA ASN A 408 -1.33 -13.73 1.80
C ASN A 408 -1.26 -13.06 3.16
N GLY A 409 -1.89 -11.92 3.32
CA GLY A 409 -2.01 -11.26 4.60
C GLY A 409 -3.29 -10.47 4.75
N THR A 410 -3.54 -10.02 5.96
CA THR A 410 -4.60 -9.10 6.33
C THR A 410 -3.98 -7.87 6.99
N SER A 411 -4.54 -6.70 6.74
CA SER A 411 -4.15 -5.47 7.44
C SER A 411 -5.41 -4.79 7.94
N GLY A 412 -5.32 -4.17 9.11
CA GLY A 412 -6.41 -3.42 9.72
C GLY A 412 -5.89 -2.09 10.22
N SER A 413 -6.68 -1.03 10.08
CA SER A 413 -6.44 0.23 10.77
C SER A 413 -7.73 0.77 11.37
N PHE A 414 -7.60 1.53 12.44
CA PHE A 414 -8.71 2.16 13.14
C PHE A 414 -8.25 3.49 13.74
N ARG A 415 -9.03 4.56 13.55
CA ARG A 415 -8.67 5.91 13.98
C ARG A 415 -9.89 6.71 14.45
N PHE A 416 -9.68 7.53 15.47
CA PHE A 416 -10.59 8.56 15.92
C PHE A 416 -10.10 9.91 15.41
N LEU A 417 -10.95 10.66 14.70
CA LEU A 417 -10.65 11.96 14.13
C LEU A 417 -11.40 13.06 14.89
N PHE A 418 -10.67 13.89 15.61
CA PHE A 418 -11.18 15.02 16.38
C PHE A 418 -11.09 16.30 15.53
N PRO A 419 -12.22 16.96 15.22
CA PRO A 419 -12.19 18.18 14.44
C PRO A 419 -11.49 19.32 15.20
N LEU A 420 -10.60 20.04 14.51
CA LEU A 420 -9.90 21.23 15.00
C LEU A 420 -10.43 22.53 14.35
N GLY A 421 -11.36 22.41 13.39
CA GLY A 421 -11.89 23.52 12.60
C GLY A 421 -11.18 23.69 11.25
N GLN A 422 -11.79 24.43 10.32
CA GLN A 422 -11.26 24.72 8.98
C GLN A 422 -10.84 23.46 8.18
N GLY A 423 -11.50 22.33 8.42
CA GLY A 423 -11.17 21.06 7.78
C GLY A 423 -9.96 20.34 8.38
N PHE A 424 -9.32 20.87 9.43
CA PHE A 424 -8.27 20.16 10.16
C PHE A 424 -8.86 19.21 11.20
N TYR A 425 -8.22 18.05 11.36
CA TYR A 425 -8.53 17.03 12.35
C TYR A 425 -7.24 16.58 13.03
N ALA A 426 -7.25 16.46 14.34
CA ALA A 426 -6.28 15.62 15.03
C ALA A 426 -6.79 14.18 14.97
N TYR A 427 -5.91 13.19 14.84
CA TYR A 427 -6.34 11.80 14.94
C TYR A 427 -5.47 11.00 15.88
N VAL A 428 -6.09 9.99 16.51
CA VAL A 428 -5.43 8.95 17.30
C VAL A 428 -5.95 7.61 16.84
N GLY A 429 -5.07 6.65 16.58
CA GLY A 429 -5.47 5.36 16.05
C GLY A 429 -4.46 4.26 16.30
N GLY A 430 -4.78 3.11 15.73
CA GLY A 430 -3.91 1.95 15.69
C GLY A 430 -4.00 1.24 14.35
N TYR A 431 -2.97 0.47 14.05
CA TYR A 431 -2.93 -0.39 12.88
C TYR A 431 -2.35 -1.75 13.25
N GLY A 432 -2.71 -2.75 12.47
CA GLY A 432 -2.16 -4.09 12.57
C GLY A 432 -2.04 -4.75 11.20
N THR A 433 -1.02 -5.57 10.99
CA THR A 433 -0.88 -6.38 9.77
C THR A 433 -0.51 -7.79 10.17
N GLU A 434 -1.19 -8.78 9.62
CA GLU A 434 -0.84 -10.20 9.73
C GLU A 434 -0.49 -10.73 8.34
N ALA A 435 0.68 -11.34 8.15
CA ALA A 435 1.11 -11.88 6.85
C ALA A 435 1.62 -13.31 6.98
N THR A 436 1.12 -14.22 6.14
CA THR A 436 1.60 -15.60 6.02
C THR A 436 2.48 -15.75 4.79
N PHE A 437 3.75 -16.11 4.99
CA PHE A 437 4.76 -16.29 3.94
C PHE A 437 4.91 -17.77 3.56
N ARG A 438 5.22 -18.01 2.29
CA ARG A 438 5.67 -19.26 1.69
C ARG A 438 6.93 -18.97 0.89
N TYR A 439 8.00 -19.71 1.19
CA TYR A 439 9.27 -19.58 0.49
C TYR A 439 9.34 -20.55 -0.69
N HIS A 440 9.87 -20.08 -1.80
CA HIS A 440 10.11 -20.86 -3.00
C HIS A 440 11.45 -20.45 -3.62
N ALA A 441 12.10 -21.37 -4.33
CA ALA A 441 13.35 -21.09 -5.06
C ALA A 441 14.44 -20.40 -4.20
N VAL A 442 15.01 -21.17 -3.27
CA VAL A 442 16.14 -20.70 -2.44
C VAL A 442 17.45 -20.83 -3.23
N GLN A 443 18.17 -19.73 -3.36
CA GLN A 443 19.51 -19.64 -3.94
C GLN A 443 20.50 -19.34 -2.83
N VAL A 444 21.51 -20.18 -2.67
CA VAL A 444 22.61 -19.95 -1.73
C VAL A 444 23.82 -19.42 -2.52
N ARG A 445 24.33 -18.27 -2.10
CA ARG A 445 25.60 -17.69 -2.57
C ARG A 445 26.64 -17.91 -1.48
N SER A 446 27.55 -18.85 -1.72
CA SER A 446 28.76 -19.03 -0.93
C SER A 446 29.96 -18.74 -1.83
N ASN A 447 30.96 -18.04 -1.27
CA ASN A 447 32.22 -17.80 -1.99
C ASN A 447 33.15 -19.02 -1.95
N ASP A 448 32.84 -20.00 -1.09
CA ASP A 448 33.55 -21.27 -1.05
C ASP A 448 32.88 -22.29 -1.98
N LEU A 449 33.70 -22.97 -2.78
CA LEU A 449 33.30 -24.08 -3.67
C LEU A 449 32.92 -25.35 -2.91
N ASP A 450 32.58 -25.24 -1.62
CA ASP A 450 32.34 -26.40 -0.78
C ASP A 450 30.98 -27.02 -1.12
N ILE A 451 31.06 -28.17 -1.79
CA ILE A 451 29.92 -28.97 -2.29
C ILE A 451 28.95 -29.33 -1.15
N GLY A 452 29.44 -29.43 0.09
CA GLY A 452 28.60 -29.68 1.27
C GLY A 452 27.60 -28.56 1.57
N GLU A 453 27.97 -27.30 1.36
CA GLU A 453 27.07 -26.16 1.55
C GLU A 453 26.09 -26.01 0.39
N TYR A 454 26.53 -26.30 -0.83
CA TYR A 454 25.66 -26.37 -2.00
C TYR A 454 24.55 -27.42 -1.82
N ILE A 455 24.90 -28.61 -1.30
CA ILE A 455 23.94 -29.67 -1.02
C ILE A 455 23.00 -29.27 0.12
N LYS A 456 23.50 -28.70 1.24
CA LYS A 456 22.63 -28.23 2.33
C LYS A 456 21.66 -27.13 1.89
N GLY A 457 22.14 -26.15 1.12
CA GLY A 457 21.32 -25.08 0.56
C GLY A 457 20.25 -25.57 -0.42
N THR A 458 20.62 -26.53 -1.28
CA THR A 458 19.70 -27.13 -2.25
C THR A 458 18.68 -28.04 -1.56
N LEU A 459 19.08 -28.88 -0.60
CA LEU A 459 18.15 -29.74 0.14
C LEU A 459 17.15 -28.91 0.96
N PHE A 460 17.60 -27.86 1.65
CA PHE A 460 16.72 -26.98 2.42
C PHE A 460 15.72 -26.25 1.51
N GLY A 461 16.20 -25.70 0.41
CA GLY A 461 15.39 -24.92 -0.52
C GLY A 461 14.32 -25.73 -1.25
N THR A 462 14.69 -26.94 -1.68
CA THR A 462 13.83 -27.76 -2.55
C THR A 462 12.92 -28.71 -1.76
N VAL A 463 13.38 -29.25 -0.62
CA VAL A 463 12.62 -30.24 0.17
C VAL A 463 11.85 -29.59 1.31
N LEU A 464 12.43 -28.63 2.02
CA LEU A 464 11.84 -28.04 3.23
C LEU A 464 11.18 -26.67 2.98
N GLY A 465 11.59 -25.94 1.95
CA GLY A 465 11.02 -24.64 1.55
C GLY A 465 9.48 -24.57 1.55
N PRO A 466 8.76 -25.56 0.98
CA PRO A 466 7.29 -25.59 0.98
C PRO A 466 6.65 -25.80 2.37
N MET A 467 7.41 -26.26 3.36
CA MET A 467 6.92 -26.55 4.72
C MET A 467 7.04 -25.35 5.66
N PHE A 468 7.83 -24.33 5.32
CA PHE A 468 7.99 -23.14 6.16
C PHE A 468 6.87 -22.14 5.91
N LYS A 469 5.86 -22.17 6.79
CA LYS A 469 4.92 -21.07 6.97
C LYS A 469 5.45 -20.17 8.08
N ALA A 470 5.77 -18.94 7.75
CA ALA A 470 6.01 -17.89 8.74
C ALA A 470 4.80 -16.97 8.79
N SER A 471 4.31 -16.66 9.99
CA SER A 471 3.31 -15.61 10.24
C SER A 471 4.01 -14.41 10.85
N ASP A 472 3.78 -13.22 10.30
CA ASP A 472 4.29 -11.95 10.83
C ASP A 472 3.11 -11.12 11.33
N VAL A 473 3.24 -10.52 12.51
CA VAL A 473 2.20 -9.67 13.13
C VAL A 473 2.82 -8.33 13.50
N GLN A 474 2.41 -7.30 12.77
CA GLN A 474 2.76 -5.91 13.03
C GLN A 474 1.62 -5.25 13.81
N ARG A 475 1.94 -4.43 14.81
CA ARG A 475 0.97 -3.59 15.51
C ARG A 475 1.58 -2.22 15.82
N GLY A 476 0.76 -1.18 15.85
CA GLY A 476 1.26 0.14 16.22
C GLY A 476 0.13 1.09 16.55
N THR A 477 0.49 2.19 17.20
CA THR A 477 -0.42 3.31 17.47
C THR A 477 0.11 4.56 16.78
N ASN A 478 -0.78 5.38 16.26
CA ASN A 478 -0.44 6.64 15.59
C ASN A 478 -1.24 7.81 16.17
N ILE A 479 -0.60 8.97 16.21
CA ILE A 479 -1.21 10.26 16.43
C ILE A 479 -0.83 11.18 15.26
N GLY A 480 -1.73 12.03 14.82
CA GLY A 480 -1.45 12.84 13.64
C GLY A 480 -2.43 13.96 13.40
N ILE A 481 -2.21 14.65 12.28
CA ILE A 481 -3.07 15.72 11.79
C ILE A 481 -3.51 15.36 10.37
N GLU A 482 -4.78 15.56 10.09
CA GLU A 482 -5.39 15.44 8.78
C GLU A 482 -6.01 16.78 8.38
N TRP A 483 -5.89 17.14 7.11
CA TRP A 483 -6.60 18.25 6.50
C TRP A 483 -7.55 17.70 5.43
N ARG A 484 -8.81 18.10 5.51
CA ARG A 484 -9.86 17.82 4.53
C ARG A 484 -10.31 19.11 3.88
N TYR A 485 -10.23 19.16 2.56
CA TYR A 485 -10.63 20.30 1.76
C TYR A 485 -11.69 19.90 0.75
N SER A 486 -12.88 20.47 0.86
CA SER A 486 -13.93 20.34 -0.15
C SER A 486 -13.66 21.34 -1.27
N LEU A 487 -13.53 20.83 -2.50
CA LEU A 487 -13.26 21.56 -3.73
C LEU A 487 -14.53 22.08 -4.39
#